data_AF-A0AAN1H6J7-F1
#
_entry.id   AF-A0AAN1H6J7-F1
#
_cell.length_a   1.000
_cell.length_b   1.000
_cell.length_c   1.000
_cell.angle_alpha   90.00
_cell.angle_beta   90.00
_cell.angle_gamma   90.00
#
_symmetry.space_group_name_H-M   'P 1'
#
loop_
_entity.id
_entity.type
_entity.pdbx_description
1 polymer ?
#
loop_
_entity_poly.entity_id
_entity_poly.type
_entity_poly.pdbx_seq_one_letter_code
_entity_poly.pdbx_strand_id
1 'polypeptide(L)'
;MGKGDFTFYAGKYVFIGDSFEFRNPITCQNSISASAKISTTSDMECKTKIAVLAPADNQNAHVWFYGTGGASRGVIYSSQTGIIQIRPDNNDNGGSNGYSFAFGADGKFTCVTMNQTSDERVKFDKVPVSKALEKICSLTGYTFGIQLTESESVRSAGIIAQDLEKVLPVAVSSGGTGTTPAGEEINDLKTVDYSAMSALYVEAIKELAERLKIIEKELADLRGPTVA
;
A
#
# COMPACT_ATOMS: atom_id res chain seq x y z
N MET A 1 -56.59 -2.65 -14.70
CA MET A 1 -56.44 -1.18 -14.83
C MET A 1 -55.25 -0.91 -15.73
N GLY A 2 -55.45 -0.08 -16.75
CA GLY A 2 -54.63 -0.06 -17.97
C GLY A 2 -53.25 0.57 -17.82
N LYS A 3 -52.35 0.21 -18.74
CA LYS A 3 -51.08 0.87 -18.99
C LYS A 3 -51.39 2.29 -19.52
N GLY A 4 -51.00 3.31 -18.78
CA GLY A 4 -51.16 4.70 -19.18
C GLY A 4 -50.11 5.54 -18.49
N ASP A 5 -49.61 6.55 -19.20
CA ASP A 5 -48.63 7.48 -18.65
C ASP A 5 -49.31 8.45 -17.70
N PHE A 6 -48.66 8.71 -16.57
CA PHE A 6 -49.05 9.74 -15.63
C PHE A 6 -47.92 10.75 -15.53
N THR A 7 -48.16 11.99 -15.96
CA THR A 7 -47.13 13.03 -16.11
C THR A 7 -47.41 14.19 -15.17
N PHE A 8 -46.42 14.52 -14.34
CA PHE A 8 -46.38 15.80 -13.62
C PHE A 8 -45.58 16.80 -14.45
N TYR A 9 -46.07 18.05 -14.53
CA TYR A 9 -45.36 19.14 -15.20
C TYR A 9 -44.55 19.96 -14.18
N ALA A 10 -43.95 21.08 -14.58
CA ALA A 10 -43.08 21.87 -13.70
C ALA A 10 -43.71 22.17 -12.33
N GLY A 11 -42.90 22.13 -11.26
CA GLY A 11 -43.34 22.48 -9.90
C GLY A 11 -42.63 21.68 -8.82
N LYS A 12 -43.01 21.94 -7.56
CA LYS A 12 -42.60 21.16 -6.40
C LYS A 12 -43.77 20.28 -5.97
N TYR A 13 -43.53 18.97 -5.92
CA TYR A 13 -44.50 17.99 -5.45
C TYR A 13 -44.04 17.42 -4.11
N VAL A 14 -44.96 17.34 -3.16
CA VAL A 14 -44.69 16.82 -1.81
C VAL A 14 -45.67 15.69 -1.55
N PHE A 15 -45.16 14.49 -1.28
CA PHE A 15 -45.94 13.33 -0.86
C PHE A 15 -45.85 13.23 0.66
N ILE A 16 -47.01 13.26 1.34
CA ILE A 16 -47.10 13.17 2.80
C ILE A 16 -47.74 11.82 3.13
N GLY A 17 -47.01 11.00 3.90
CA GLY A 17 -47.44 9.67 4.31
C GLY A 17 -46.25 8.86 4.82
N ASP A 18 -46.52 7.66 5.32
CA ASP A 18 -45.49 6.82 5.94
C ASP A 18 -44.56 6.14 4.91
N SER A 19 -45.03 5.93 3.68
CA SER A 19 -44.25 5.26 2.63
C SER A 19 -44.67 5.64 1.21
N PHE A 20 -43.75 5.47 0.28
CA PHE A 20 -43.95 5.61 -1.16
C PHE A 20 -43.10 4.55 -1.89
N GLU A 21 -43.72 3.63 -2.64
CA GLU A 21 -43.07 2.43 -3.20
C GLU A 21 -43.14 2.40 -4.73
N PHE A 22 -42.02 2.03 -5.37
CA PHE A 22 -41.96 1.72 -6.81
C PHE A 22 -41.64 0.24 -7.00
N ARG A 23 -42.42 -0.46 -7.83
CA ARG A 23 -42.18 -1.88 -8.19
C ARG A 23 -41.33 -2.08 -9.44
N ASN A 24 -40.97 -0.99 -10.12
CA ASN A 24 -40.18 -0.96 -11.34
C ASN A 24 -38.98 -0.02 -11.15
N PRO A 25 -37.95 -0.10 -12.01
CA PRO A 25 -36.81 0.80 -11.96
C PRO A 25 -37.19 2.28 -12.06
N ILE A 26 -36.43 3.13 -11.36
CA ILE A 26 -36.54 4.58 -11.42
C ILE A 26 -35.34 5.12 -12.19
N THR A 27 -35.58 5.94 -13.21
CA THR A 27 -34.52 6.66 -13.93
C THR A 27 -34.63 8.15 -13.63
N CYS A 28 -33.56 8.75 -13.11
CA CYS A 28 -33.48 10.18 -12.82
C CYS A 28 -32.37 10.83 -13.66
N GLN A 29 -32.69 11.92 -14.36
CA GLN A 29 -31.75 12.59 -15.27
C GLN A 29 -30.79 13.58 -14.58
N ASN A 30 -31.16 14.10 -13.41
CA ASN A 30 -30.38 15.12 -12.70
C ASN A 30 -29.75 14.55 -11.42
N SER A 31 -30.52 14.50 -10.33
CA SER A 31 -30.02 14.03 -9.04
C SER A 31 -31.11 13.39 -8.20
N ILE A 32 -30.68 12.55 -7.27
CA ILE A 32 -31.48 12.03 -6.16
C ILE A 32 -30.72 12.40 -4.90
N SER A 33 -31.38 13.07 -3.96
CA SER A 33 -30.81 13.43 -2.65
C SER A 33 -31.63 12.78 -1.55
N ALA A 34 -30.95 12.11 -0.61
CA ALA A 34 -31.56 11.53 0.59
C ALA A 34 -30.84 12.06 1.83
N SER A 35 -31.59 12.53 2.84
CA SER A 35 -31.04 13.12 4.07
C SER A 35 -30.74 12.11 5.18
N ALA A 36 -31.18 10.86 5.04
CA ALA A 36 -31.05 9.83 6.07
C ALA A 36 -30.26 8.62 5.58
N LYS A 37 -30.90 7.67 4.89
CA LYS A 37 -30.28 6.41 4.48
C LYS A 37 -30.75 5.98 3.11
N ILE A 38 -29.82 5.46 2.31
CA ILE A 38 -30.10 4.65 1.11
C ILE A 38 -29.65 3.23 1.45
N SER A 39 -30.54 2.25 1.29
CA SER A 39 -30.22 0.83 1.56
C SER A 39 -30.53 0.01 0.31
N THR A 40 -29.62 -0.90 -0.06
CA THR A 40 -29.79 -1.86 -1.15
C THR A 40 -29.57 -3.27 -0.61
N THR A 41 -30.23 -4.27 -1.21
CA THR A 41 -30.03 -5.70 -0.91
C THR A 41 -29.17 -6.41 -1.95
N SER A 42 -28.79 -5.69 -3.01
CA SER A 42 -27.87 -6.10 -4.06
C SER A 42 -26.86 -4.96 -4.28
N ASP A 43 -26.37 -4.79 -5.50
CA ASP A 43 -25.26 -3.90 -5.81
C ASP A 43 -25.64 -2.41 -5.81
N MET A 44 -24.65 -1.59 -5.51
CA MET A 44 -24.66 -0.15 -5.73
C MET A 44 -23.45 0.18 -6.59
N GLU A 45 -23.70 0.67 -7.81
CA GLU A 45 -22.65 0.95 -8.80
C GLU A 45 -22.55 2.45 -9.12
N CYS A 46 -21.33 2.94 -9.31
CA CYS A 46 -21.07 4.29 -9.81
C CYS A 46 -20.01 4.24 -10.92
N LYS A 47 -20.26 4.89 -12.05
CA LYS A 47 -19.35 4.88 -13.21
C LYS A 47 -18.21 5.88 -13.14
N THR A 48 -18.33 6.94 -12.32
CA THR A 48 -17.37 8.06 -12.33
C THR A 48 -16.70 8.27 -10.99
N LYS A 49 -17.45 8.69 -9.96
CA LYS A 49 -16.89 9.02 -8.65
C LYS A 49 -17.86 8.79 -7.50
N ILE A 50 -17.30 8.44 -6.35
CA ILE A 50 -17.98 8.48 -5.06
C ILE A 50 -17.18 9.47 -4.20
N ALA A 51 -17.86 10.48 -3.66
CA ALA A 51 -17.29 11.39 -2.69
C ALA A 51 -17.89 11.08 -1.32
N VAL A 52 -17.04 10.77 -0.34
CA VAL A 52 -17.45 10.55 1.05
C VAL A 52 -17.01 11.77 1.85
N LEU A 53 -17.97 12.52 2.36
CA LEU A 53 -17.72 13.75 3.09
C LEU A 53 -17.77 13.49 4.59
N ALA A 54 -16.84 14.09 5.33
CA ALA A 54 -16.95 14.18 6.78
C ALA A 54 -18.13 15.12 7.14
N PRO A 55 -18.83 14.89 8.25
CA PRO A 55 -19.92 15.76 8.70
C PRO A 55 -19.43 17.15 9.18
N ALA A 56 -18.13 17.30 9.47
CA ALA A 56 -17.47 18.55 9.78
C ALA A 56 -15.95 18.41 9.55
N ASP A 57 -15.23 19.53 9.46
CA ASP A 57 -13.78 19.55 9.16
C ASP A 57 -12.91 18.83 10.21
N ASN A 58 -13.41 18.72 11.45
CA ASN A 58 -12.71 18.03 12.54
C ASN A 58 -13.16 16.56 12.73
N GLN A 59 -13.95 16.02 11.79
CA GLN A 59 -14.43 14.65 11.82
C GLN A 59 -13.82 13.85 10.68
N ASN A 60 -13.77 12.54 10.85
CA ASN A 60 -13.26 11.64 9.83
C ASN A 60 -14.35 11.31 8.80
N ALA A 61 -13.96 11.09 7.55
CA ALA A 61 -14.80 10.53 6.50
C ALA A 61 -14.57 9.01 6.42
N HIS A 62 -15.62 8.18 6.35
CA HIS A 62 -15.51 6.73 6.52
C HIS A 62 -16.25 5.93 5.46
N VAL A 63 -15.70 4.77 5.12
CA VAL A 63 -16.37 3.64 4.47
C VAL A 63 -16.28 2.45 5.42
N TRP A 64 -17.41 2.06 6.01
CA TRP A 64 -17.47 1.01 7.02
C TRP A 64 -17.84 -0.35 6.44
N PHE A 65 -17.26 -1.40 7.01
CA PHE A 65 -17.60 -2.78 6.71
C PHE A 65 -18.27 -3.40 7.94
N TYR A 66 -19.48 -3.92 7.79
CA TYR A 66 -20.24 -4.53 8.86
C TYR A 66 -20.61 -5.99 8.55
N GLY A 67 -20.67 -6.83 9.59
CA GLY A 67 -21.32 -8.13 9.54
C GLY A 67 -22.84 -8.01 9.68
N THR A 68 -23.56 -9.08 9.34
CA THR A 68 -25.05 -9.12 9.39
C THR A 68 -25.63 -8.76 10.76
N GLY A 69 -24.92 -9.06 11.85
CA GLY A 69 -25.33 -8.73 13.22
C GLY A 69 -25.06 -7.27 13.64
N GLY A 70 -24.60 -6.41 12.73
CA GLY A 70 -24.19 -5.02 13.05
C GLY A 70 -22.73 -4.89 13.49
N ALA A 71 -22.00 -5.99 13.53
CA ALA A 71 -20.62 -6.02 14.01
C ALA A 71 -19.66 -5.29 13.07
N SER A 72 -18.80 -4.40 13.57
CA SER A 72 -17.77 -3.77 12.70
C SER A 72 -16.71 -4.81 12.32
N ARG A 73 -16.41 -4.89 11.02
CA ARG A 73 -15.33 -5.73 10.45
C ARG A 73 -14.14 -4.91 10.00
N GLY A 74 -14.26 -3.60 10.00
CA GLY A 74 -13.21 -2.68 9.65
C GLY A 74 -13.73 -1.43 8.98
N VAL A 75 -12.80 -0.55 8.65
CA VAL A 75 -13.09 0.76 8.09
C VAL A 75 -11.94 1.26 7.22
N ILE A 76 -12.28 1.91 6.12
CA ILE A 76 -11.37 2.80 5.39
C ILE A 76 -11.79 4.22 5.74
N TYR A 77 -10.88 5.04 6.24
CA TYR A 77 -11.19 6.42 6.59
C TYR A 77 -10.02 7.36 6.37
N SER A 78 -10.34 8.64 6.24
CA SER A 78 -9.36 9.72 6.29
C SER A 78 -9.61 10.59 7.51
N SER A 79 -8.54 10.95 8.21
CA SER A 79 -8.59 11.94 9.28
C SER A 79 -8.46 13.37 8.76
N GLN A 80 -8.72 14.36 9.62
CA GLN A 80 -8.47 15.78 9.33
C GLN A 80 -7.00 16.08 8.96
N THR A 81 -6.06 15.18 9.32
CA THR A 81 -4.63 15.34 9.01
C THR A 81 -4.27 14.82 7.61
N GLY A 82 -5.25 14.39 6.82
CA GLY A 82 -5.05 13.86 5.47
C GLY A 82 -4.44 12.45 5.41
N ILE A 83 -4.34 11.75 6.55
CA ILE A 83 -3.87 10.37 6.58
C ILE A 83 -5.02 9.45 6.18
N ILE A 84 -4.79 8.61 5.18
CA ILE A 84 -5.73 7.55 4.79
C ILE A 84 -5.37 6.29 5.56
N GLN A 85 -6.37 5.68 6.21
CA GLN A 85 -6.18 4.53 7.07
C GLN A 85 -7.10 3.38 6.66
N ILE A 86 -6.55 2.17 6.72
CA ILE A 86 -7.29 0.92 6.62
C ILE A 86 -7.15 0.22 7.97
N ARG A 87 -8.26 0.10 8.69
CA ARG A 87 -8.26 -0.51 10.03
C ARG A 87 -9.13 -1.76 10.01
N PRO A 88 -8.55 -2.95 10.24
CA PRO A 88 -9.34 -4.12 10.57
C PRO A 88 -9.87 -3.99 12.00
N ASP A 89 -11.14 -4.35 12.21
CA ASP A 89 -11.72 -4.40 13.54
C ASP A 89 -11.85 -5.88 13.95
N ASN A 90 -11.20 -6.26 15.05
CA ASN A 90 -11.28 -7.61 15.60
C ASN A 90 -12.12 -7.56 16.89
N ASN A 91 -13.39 -7.95 16.75
CA ASN A 91 -14.47 -7.94 17.76
C ASN A 91 -15.08 -6.59 18.18
N ASP A 92 -16.42 -6.59 18.11
CA ASP A 92 -17.37 -5.63 18.66
C ASP A 92 -17.08 -5.29 20.12
N ASN A 93 -16.69 -4.04 20.37
CA ASN A 93 -17.10 -3.30 21.58
C ASN A 93 -16.68 -1.82 21.55
N GLY A 94 -16.59 -1.19 20.37
CA GLY A 94 -16.31 0.26 20.29
C GLY A 94 -14.93 0.70 20.81
N GLY A 95 -14.02 -0.25 21.05
CA GLY A 95 -12.60 -0.01 21.33
C GLY A 95 -11.77 -0.08 20.04
N SER A 96 -10.71 0.73 19.95
CA SER A 96 -9.76 0.72 18.82
C SER A 96 -8.95 -0.57 18.82
N ASN A 97 -9.50 -1.65 18.24
CA ASN A 97 -9.00 -3.02 18.45
C ASN A 97 -8.10 -3.57 17.32
N GLY A 98 -7.51 -2.70 16.49
CA GLY A 98 -6.56 -3.13 15.46
C GLY A 98 -5.51 -2.07 15.12
N TYR A 99 -4.28 -2.51 14.85
CA TYR A 99 -3.28 -1.65 14.21
C TYR A 99 -3.78 -1.28 12.81
N SER A 100 -3.78 0.02 12.49
CA SER A 100 -4.13 0.48 11.14
C SER A 100 -2.93 0.38 10.21
N PHE A 101 -3.23 0.13 8.94
CA PHE A 101 -2.34 0.46 7.84
C PHE A 101 -2.58 1.92 7.50
N ALA A 102 -1.52 2.73 7.48
CA ALA A 102 -1.64 4.17 7.29
C ALA A 102 -0.82 4.66 6.10
N PHE A 103 -1.43 5.49 5.26
CA PHE A 103 -0.79 6.22 4.19
C PHE A 103 -0.69 7.68 4.63
N GLY A 104 0.52 8.08 5.01
CA GLY A 104 0.83 9.44 5.44
C GLY A 104 0.95 10.40 4.27
N ALA A 105 0.65 11.68 4.52
CA ALA A 105 0.90 12.76 3.57
C ALA A 105 2.39 12.94 3.25
N ASP A 106 3.28 12.41 4.10
CA ASP A 106 4.72 12.37 3.89
C ASP A 106 5.18 11.24 2.95
N GLY A 107 4.24 10.57 2.29
CA GLY A 107 4.50 9.45 1.37
C GLY A 107 4.86 8.14 2.07
N LYS A 108 4.74 8.05 3.40
CA LYS A 108 5.06 6.82 4.14
C LYS A 108 3.85 5.91 4.25
N PHE A 109 4.06 4.64 3.93
CA PHE A 109 3.17 3.56 4.31
C PHE A 109 3.65 2.93 5.61
N THR A 110 2.79 2.94 6.64
CA THR A 110 3.10 2.36 7.95
C THR A 110 2.24 1.14 8.22
N CYS A 111 2.89 0.04 8.59
CA CYS A 111 2.26 -1.20 9.03
C CYS A 111 3.14 -1.91 10.06
N VAL A 112 2.57 -2.86 10.80
CA VAL A 112 3.34 -3.64 11.80
C VAL A 112 4.27 -4.66 11.11
N THR A 113 3.79 -5.36 10.10
CA THR A 113 4.55 -6.38 9.37
C THR A 113 3.96 -6.60 7.97
N MET A 114 4.82 -6.99 7.02
CA MET A 114 4.44 -7.39 5.68
C MET A 114 4.95 -8.82 5.43
N ASN A 115 4.04 -9.75 5.16
CA ASN A 115 4.38 -11.12 4.77
C ASN A 115 4.31 -11.26 3.25
N GLN A 116 5.34 -11.81 2.63
CA GLN A 116 5.42 -12.06 1.20
C GLN A 116 5.35 -13.57 0.91
N THR A 117 4.54 -13.97 -0.07
CA THR A 117 4.40 -15.38 -0.47
C THR A 117 5.75 -15.94 -0.92
N SER A 118 6.23 -16.99 -0.24
CA SER A 118 7.59 -17.52 -0.45
C SER A 118 7.69 -19.06 -0.45
N ASP A 119 6.55 -19.76 -0.51
CA ASP A 119 6.48 -21.22 -0.58
C ASP A 119 7.24 -21.75 -1.80
N GLU A 120 7.96 -22.86 -1.65
CA GLU A 120 8.75 -23.44 -2.75
C GLU A 120 7.90 -23.83 -3.96
N ARG A 121 6.66 -24.30 -3.73
CA ARG A 121 5.77 -24.83 -4.78
C ARG A 121 5.26 -23.75 -5.73
N VAL A 122 5.31 -22.48 -5.32
CA VAL A 122 4.93 -21.35 -6.18
C VAL A 122 6.14 -20.74 -6.91
N LYS A 123 7.33 -21.33 -6.79
CA LYS A 123 8.58 -20.85 -7.41
C LYS A 123 9.12 -21.85 -8.44
N PHE A 124 9.52 -21.35 -9.60
CA PHE A 124 10.15 -22.11 -10.69
C PHE A 124 11.47 -21.44 -11.11
N ASP A 125 12.29 -22.14 -11.89
CA ASP A 125 13.60 -21.66 -12.40
C ASP A 125 14.53 -21.06 -11.33
N LYS A 126 14.64 -21.76 -10.20
CA LYS A 126 15.43 -21.35 -9.04
C LYS A 126 16.93 -21.41 -9.36
N VAL A 127 17.59 -20.26 -9.43
CA VAL A 127 19.04 -20.13 -9.59
C VAL A 127 19.63 -19.40 -8.37
N PRO A 128 20.63 -19.97 -7.67
CA PRO A 128 21.30 -19.28 -6.56
C PRO A 128 21.96 -17.97 -7.00
N VAL A 129 22.00 -16.97 -6.11
CA VAL A 129 22.68 -15.70 -6.37
C VAL A 129 24.19 -15.92 -6.25
N SER A 130 24.88 -16.01 -7.39
CA SER A 130 26.35 -16.16 -7.43
C SER A 130 27.09 -14.83 -7.26
N LYS A 131 28.31 -14.88 -6.71
CA LYS A 131 29.20 -13.73 -6.49
C LYS A 131 28.53 -12.67 -5.62
N ALA A 132 27.74 -13.11 -4.65
CA ALA A 132 26.90 -12.24 -3.86
C ALA A 132 27.72 -11.28 -3.00
N LEU A 133 28.86 -11.73 -2.47
CA LEU A 133 29.75 -10.88 -1.68
C LEU A 133 30.41 -9.80 -2.54
N GLU A 134 30.87 -10.15 -3.75
CA GLU A 134 31.43 -9.17 -4.69
C GLU A 134 30.39 -8.11 -5.06
N LYS A 135 29.18 -8.55 -5.41
CA LYS A 135 28.06 -7.69 -5.78
C LYS A 135 27.69 -6.72 -4.66
N ILE A 136 27.49 -7.21 -3.43
CA ILE A 136 27.11 -6.34 -2.32
C ILE A 136 28.22 -5.35 -1.95
N CYS A 137 29.50 -5.78 -2.01
CA CYS A 137 30.64 -4.90 -1.75
C CYS A 137 30.83 -3.82 -2.83
N SER A 138 30.26 -4.00 -4.03
CA SER A 138 30.28 -2.97 -5.08
C SER A 138 29.23 -1.88 -4.88
N LEU A 139 28.23 -2.11 -4.02
CA LEU A 139 27.18 -1.13 -3.72
C LEU A 139 27.64 -0.12 -2.69
N THR A 140 27.17 1.12 -2.81
CA THR A 140 27.40 2.19 -1.83
C THR A 140 26.10 2.54 -1.12
N GLY A 141 26.14 2.57 0.21
CA GLY A 141 25.04 3.07 1.04
C GLY A 141 25.08 4.59 1.12
N TYR A 142 23.94 5.24 0.89
CA TYR A 142 23.82 6.69 0.85
C TYR A 142 22.86 7.25 1.89
N THR A 143 23.32 8.35 2.50
CA THR A 143 22.61 9.48 3.10
C THR A 143 21.82 10.40 2.16
N PHE A 144 20.51 10.29 1.93
CA PHE A 144 19.84 11.21 0.97
C PHE A 144 18.50 11.81 1.44
N GLY A 145 18.06 12.86 0.74
CA GLY A 145 16.78 13.52 0.95
C GLY A 145 15.88 13.29 -0.26
N ILE A 146 14.57 13.13 -0.02
CA ILE A 146 13.54 13.05 -1.06
C ILE A 146 12.62 14.27 -0.88
N GLN A 147 12.44 15.03 -1.95
CA GLN A 147 11.48 16.15 -1.96
C GLN A 147 10.06 15.58 -2.07
N LEU A 148 9.15 16.06 -1.22
CA LEU A 148 7.74 15.67 -1.22
C LEU A 148 6.85 16.76 -1.82
N THR A 149 7.12 18.00 -1.46
CA THR A 149 6.48 19.23 -1.98
C THR A 149 7.56 20.30 -2.13
N GLU A 150 7.27 21.49 -2.66
CA GLU A 150 8.29 22.57 -2.74
C GLU A 150 8.90 22.95 -1.37
N SER A 151 8.16 22.78 -0.28
CA SER A 151 8.59 23.15 1.07
C SER A 151 8.95 21.98 1.98
N GLU A 152 8.66 20.74 1.60
CA GLU A 152 8.84 19.57 2.45
C GLU A 152 9.76 18.52 1.83
N SER A 153 10.64 17.96 2.67
CA SER A 153 11.51 16.85 2.31
C SER A 153 11.63 15.84 3.44
N VAL A 154 11.95 14.60 3.10
CA VAL A 154 12.22 13.52 4.04
C VAL A 154 13.66 13.04 3.89
N ARG A 155 14.35 12.82 5.01
CA ARG A 155 15.69 12.18 5.03
C ARG A 155 15.54 10.67 5.14
N SER A 156 16.31 9.95 4.33
CA SER A 156 16.35 8.49 4.32
C SER A 156 17.77 7.99 4.08
N ALA A 157 17.96 6.69 4.26
CA ALA A 157 19.18 5.98 3.91
C ALA A 157 18.84 4.80 3.02
N GLY A 158 19.70 4.51 2.04
CA GLY A 158 19.45 3.41 1.09
C GLY A 158 20.54 3.30 0.04
N ILE A 159 20.20 2.62 -1.05
CA ILE A 159 21.08 2.39 -2.21
C ILE A 159 20.47 3.04 -3.45
N ILE A 160 21.32 3.41 -4.41
CA ILE A 160 20.88 3.94 -5.69
C ILE A 160 20.40 2.79 -6.58
N ALA A 161 19.17 2.88 -7.09
CA ALA A 161 18.54 1.82 -7.88
C ALA A 161 19.37 1.46 -9.13
N GLN A 162 19.99 2.45 -9.77
CA GLN A 162 20.84 2.27 -10.95
C GLN A 162 22.11 1.47 -10.66
N ASP A 163 22.64 1.53 -9.44
CA ASP A 163 23.80 0.72 -9.05
C ASP A 163 23.37 -0.70 -8.69
N LEU A 164 22.23 -0.83 -8.02
CA LEU A 164 21.65 -2.14 -7.72
C LEU A 164 21.30 -2.92 -9.00
N GLU A 165 20.77 -2.24 -10.00
CA GLU A 165 20.36 -2.86 -11.27
C GLU A 165 21.52 -3.58 -11.96
N LYS A 166 22.74 -3.06 -11.86
CA LYS A 166 23.95 -3.67 -12.45
C LYS A 166 24.29 -5.03 -11.83
N VAL A 167 23.90 -5.27 -10.58
CA VAL A 167 24.32 -6.45 -9.80
C VAL A 167 23.18 -7.42 -9.47
N LEU A 168 21.97 -6.88 -9.28
CA LEU A 168 20.74 -7.60 -8.98
C LEU A 168 19.55 -6.92 -9.69
N PRO A 169 19.44 -7.05 -11.02
CA PRO A 169 18.41 -6.35 -11.81
C PRO A 169 16.98 -6.71 -11.39
N VAL A 170 16.75 -7.94 -10.92
CA VAL A 170 15.43 -8.41 -10.46
C VAL A 170 14.90 -7.66 -9.22
N ALA A 171 15.76 -6.96 -8.49
CA ALA A 171 15.36 -6.15 -7.34
C ALA A 171 15.02 -4.70 -7.73
N VAL A 172 15.12 -4.33 -9.00
CA VAL A 172 14.85 -2.98 -9.50
C VAL A 172 13.69 -3.02 -10.49
N SER A 173 12.70 -2.18 -10.24
CA SER A 173 11.62 -1.94 -11.20
C SER A 173 11.79 -0.57 -11.83
N SER A 174 11.46 -0.45 -13.11
CA SER A 174 11.42 0.84 -13.82
C SER A 174 9.99 1.12 -14.27
N GLY A 175 9.46 2.27 -13.91
CA GLY A 175 8.13 2.71 -14.30
C GLY A 175 7.53 3.74 -13.36
N GLY A 176 6.35 4.23 -13.71
CA GLY A 176 5.71 5.31 -12.97
C GLY A 176 6.38 6.67 -13.20
N THR A 177 5.88 7.69 -12.51
CA THR A 177 6.32 9.07 -12.68
C THR A 177 7.00 9.60 -11.42
N GLY A 178 8.01 10.44 -11.59
CA GLY A 178 8.66 11.17 -10.51
C GLY A 178 9.03 12.58 -10.94
N THR A 179 9.57 13.36 -10.02
CA THR A 179 10.04 14.72 -10.33
C THR A 179 11.38 14.94 -9.64
N THR A 180 12.34 15.51 -10.36
CA THR A 180 13.62 15.93 -9.75
C THR A 180 13.40 17.13 -8.82
N PRO A 181 14.35 17.44 -7.92
CA PRO A 181 14.30 18.69 -7.15
C PRO A 181 14.24 19.96 -8.01
N ALA A 182 14.64 19.89 -9.28
CA ALA A 182 14.56 20.98 -10.24
C ALA A 182 13.21 21.07 -10.98
N GLY A 183 12.26 20.18 -10.68
CA GLY A 183 10.94 20.16 -11.32
C GLY A 183 10.88 19.36 -12.63
N GLU A 184 11.94 18.64 -13.00
CA GLU A 184 11.95 17.84 -14.23
C GLU A 184 11.17 16.54 -14.04
N GLU A 185 10.24 16.24 -14.95
CA GLU A 185 9.46 15.01 -14.92
C GLU A 185 10.31 13.79 -15.33
N ILE A 186 10.15 12.71 -14.57
CA ILE A 186 10.75 11.39 -14.82
C ILE A 186 9.58 10.46 -15.16
N ASN A 187 9.65 9.74 -16.28
CA ASN A 187 8.57 8.84 -16.75
C ASN A 187 8.92 7.35 -16.62
N ASP A 188 10.12 7.05 -16.16
CA ASP A 188 10.69 5.71 -15.97
C ASP A 188 11.39 5.62 -14.60
N LEU A 189 10.69 6.09 -13.55
CA LEU A 189 11.26 6.16 -12.22
C LEU A 189 11.69 4.77 -11.72
N LYS A 190 12.94 4.65 -11.27
CA LYS A 190 13.45 3.38 -10.75
C LYS A 190 13.14 3.23 -9.26
N THR A 191 12.63 2.06 -8.88
CA THR A 191 12.30 1.70 -7.49
C THR A 191 13.00 0.40 -7.10
N VAL A 192 13.25 0.22 -5.80
CA VAL A 192 13.98 -0.93 -5.26
C VAL A 192 13.05 -1.80 -4.41
N ASP A 193 13.00 -3.10 -4.69
CA ASP A 193 12.47 -4.10 -3.79
C ASP A 193 13.54 -4.50 -2.76
N TYR A 194 13.48 -3.85 -1.60
CA TYR A 194 14.40 -4.15 -0.50
C TYR A 194 14.23 -5.56 0.07
N SER A 195 13.09 -6.24 -0.12
CA SER A 195 12.92 -7.64 0.28
C SER A 195 13.73 -8.58 -0.62
N ALA A 196 13.85 -8.28 -1.91
CA ALA A 196 14.67 -9.05 -2.84
C ALA A 196 16.16 -9.04 -2.46
N MET A 197 16.63 -7.99 -1.77
CA MET A 197 18.00 -7.91 -1.25
C MET A 197 18.34 -9.03 -0.26
N SER A 198 17.33 -9.61 0.41
CA SER A 198 17.54 -10.74 1.33
C SER A 198 18.25 -11.92 0.67
N ALA A 199 17.98 -12.18 -0.61
CA ALA A 199 18.67 -13.23 -1.37
C ALA A 199 20.16 -12.93 -1.54
N LEU A 200 20.50 -11.66 -1.79
CA LEU A 200 21.90 -11.21 -1.90
C LEU A 200 22.61 -11.28 -0.55
N TYR A 201 21.95 -10.86 0.53
CA TYR A 201 22.51 -10.90 1.88
C TYR A 201 22.84 -12.31 2.34
N VAL A 202 21.92 -13.26 2.13
CA VAL A 202 22.11 -14.67 2.53
C VAL A 202 23.33 -15.28 1.83
N GLU A 203 23.43 -15.14 0.51
CA GLU A 203 24.55 -15.72 -0.24
C GLU A 203 25.87 -14.98 0.03
N ALA A 204 25.85 -13.66 0.22
CA ALA A 204 27.05 -12.90 0.56
C ALA A 204 27.63 -13.31 1.92
N ILE A 205 26.77 -13.55 2.92
CA ILE A 205 27.19 -14.03 4.24
C ILE A 205 27.75 -15.45 4.15
N LYS A 206 27.16 -16.33 3.35
CA LYS A 206 27.72 -17.68 3.11
C LYS A 206 29.09 -17.62 2.45
N GLU A 207 29.26 -16.81 1.41
CA GLU A 207 30.54 -16.58 0.73
C GLU A 207 31.59 -15.98 1.70
N LEU A 208 31.19 -15.03 2.54
CA LEU A 208 32.06 -14.44 3.55
C LEU A 208 32.49 -15.47 4.61
N ALA A 209 31.55 -16.27 5.12
CA ALA A 209 31.83 -17.31 6.10
C ALA A 209 32.79 -18.37 5.54
N GLU A 210 32.66 -18.71 4.27
CA GLU A 210 33.59 -19.65 3.63
C GLU A 210 35.00 -19.05 3.48
N ARG A 211 35.12 -17.78 3.08
CA ARG A 211 36.43 -17.09 3.04
C ARG A 211 37.08 -17.02 4.42
N LEU A 212 36.31 -16.79 5.48
CA LEU A 212 36.82 -16.79 6.85
C LEU A 212 37.38 -18.15 7.25
N LYS A 213 36.67 -19.25 6.97
CA LYS A 213 37.16 -20.61 7.24
C LYS A 213 38.47 -20.91 6.50
N ILE A 214 38.59 -20.48 5.25
CA ILE A 214 39.81 -20.65 4.46
C ILE A 214 40.97 -19.90 5.12
N ILE A 215 40.77 -18.64 5.49
CA ILE A 215 41.78 -17.80 6.15
C ILE A 215 42.18 -18.39 7.52
N GLU A 216 41.22 -18.84 8.32
CA GLU A 216 41.48 -19.46 9.63
C GLU A 216 42.31 -20.75 9.49
N LYS A 217 41.99 -21.55 8.48
CA LYS A 217 42.76 -22.77 8.16
C LYS A 217 44.18 -22.44 7.73
N GLU A 218 44.36 -21.51 6.80
CA GLU A 218 45.69 -21.07 6.36
C GLU A 218 46.51 -20.51 7.53
N LEU A 219 45.89 -19.75 8.43
CA LEU A 219 46.53 -19.21 9.62
C LEU A 219 46.91 -20.31 10.63
N ALA A 220 46.11 -21.35 10.78
CA ALA A 220 46.45 -22.51 11.60
C ALA A 220 47.62 -23.30 11.01
N ASP A 221 47.61 -23.52 9.70
CA ASP A 221 48.69 -24.20 8.97
C ASP A 221 50.01 -23.40 9.05
N LEU A 222 49.95 -22.07 8.94
CA LEU A 222 51.10 -21.17 9.04
C LEU A 222 51.67 -21.05 10.47
N ARG A 223 50.82 -21.11 11.49
CA ARG A 223 51.27 -21.02 12.89
C ARG A 223 52.00 -22.28 13.36
N GLY A 224 51.85 -23.41 12.66
CA GLY A 224 52.42 -24.71 13.04
C GLY A 224 51.89 -25.22 14.38
N PRO A 225 52.24 -26.45 14.80
CA PRO A 225 51.98 -26.88 16.17
C PRO A 225 52.78 -25.97 17.10
N THR A 226 52.10 -25.31 18.04
CA THR A 226 52.76 -24.59 19.14
C THR A 226 53.80 -25.53 19.74
N VAL A 227 55.09 -25.18 19.62
CA VAL A 227 56.16 -25.92 20.30
C VAL A 227 55.86 -25.81 21.78
N ALA A 228 55.40 -26.92 22.36
CA ALA A 228 55.08 -27.05 23.78
C ALA A 228 56.35 -26.99 24.64
#